data_AF-A0A8T3Y185-F1
#
_entry.id   AF-A0A8T3Y185-F1
#
_cell.length_a   1.000
_cell.length_b   1.000
_cell.length_c   1.000
_cell.angle_alpha   90.00
_cell.angle_beta   90.00
_cell.angle_gamma   90.00
#
_symmetry.space_group_name_H-M   'P 1'
#
loop_
_entity.id
_entity.type
_entity.pdbx_description
1 polymer ?
#
loop_
_entity_poly.entity_id
_entity_poly.type
_entity_poly.pdbx_seq_one_letter_code
_entity_poly.pdbx_strand_id
1 'polypeptide(L)'
;MISPPAPKNCVLIGGQLSIGCTPTIDDYVMDLARARSSGKVRALHIGTANGDAQKDEVEFNATYGSRLGCDVSHARFVTDPKNFKNFSLEDFDIIYMSGGNPYAFKVLGPVEWFREQLRRAYDSGVVIVGNSAGALILGNCWSNPHNVRPESSRVFRAFNVIENASFFAHFEDYAGLFVDDGKELPSEEFLKRMHELLKKKACVGNSDFYSFGLWENSALAVSWSLDSDGSEKCTARSVGTREIMYMNGKPSPEYVKRIC
;
A
#
# COMPACT_ATOMS: atom_id res chain seq x y z
N MET A 1 -32.02 -2.78 -12.30
CA MET A 1 -31.45 -2.51 -10.97
C MET A 1 -29.94 -2.44 -11.16
N ILE A 2 -29.32 -1.33 -10.78
CA ILE A 2 -27.86 -1.17 -10.82
C ILE A 2 -27.34 -1.98 -9.63
N SER A 3 -26.43 -2.93 -9.88
CA SER A 3 -25.74 -3.68 -8.83
C SER A 3 -25.09 -2.69 -7.84
N PRO A 4 -25.10 -2.95 -6.53
CA PRO A 4 -24.35 -2.10 -5.61
C PRO A 4 -22.87 -2.07 -6.02
N PRO A 5 -22.19 -0.91 -5.92
CA PRO A 5 -20.76 -0.79 -6.14
C PRO A 5 -19.97 -1.90 -5.43
N ALA A 6 -19.01 -2.50 -6.13
CA ALA A 6 -18.13 -3.50 -5.55
C ALA A 6 -17.34 -2.89 -4.37
N PRO A 7 -17.06 -3.67 -3.30
CA PRO A 7 -16.21 -3.18 -2.23
C PRO A 7 -14.82 -2.78 -2.74
N LYS A 8 -14.32 -1.64 -2.29
CA LYS A 8 -12.96 -1.15 -2.64
C LYS A 8 -11.98 -1.70 -1.62
N ASN A 9 -10.91 -2.37 -2.07
CA ASN A 9 -9.98 -3.04 -1.18
C ASN A 9 -8.53 -2.64 -1.47
N CYS A 10 -7.79 -2.31 -0.41
CA CYS A 10 -6.36 -2.01 -0.47
C CYS A 10 -5.62 -2.79 0.62
N VAL A 11 -4.54 -3.49 0.26
CA VAL A 11 -3.69 -4.25 1.19
C VAL A 11 -2.27 -3.68 1.16
N LEU A 12 -1.82 -3.16 2.29
CA LEU A 12 -0.57 -2.43 2.43
C LEU A 12 0.40 -3.26 3.29
N ILE A 13 1.34 -3.94 2.64
CA ILE A 13 2.28 -4.87 3.26
C ILE A 13 3.52 -4.09 3.71
N GLY A 14 3.89 -4.24 4.99
CA GLY A 14 5.01 -3.50 5.58
C GLY A 14 6.38 -3.93 5.08
N GLY A 15 6.50 -5.13 4.51
CA GLY A 15 7.74 -5.62 3.92
C GLY A 15 7.74 -7.14 3.87
N GLN A 16 8.36 -7.70 2.84
CA GLN A 16 8.51 -9.13 2.64
C GLN A 16 9.89 -9.40 2.03
N LEU A 17 10.55 -10.48 2.49
CA LEU A 17 11.84 -10.92 1.95
C LEU A 17 11.70 -11.44 0.50
N SER A 18 10.58 -12.10 0.23
CA SER A 18 10.19 -12.58 -1.09
C SER A 18 8.66 -12.50 -1.24
N ILE A 19 8.16 -12.28 -2.45
CA ILE A 19 6.73 -12.39 -2.70
C ILE A 19 6.28 -13.82 -2.34
N GLY A 20 5.20 -13.96 -1.57
CA GLY A 20 4.73 -15.25 -1.09
C GLY A 20 5.30 -15.74 0.24
N CYS A 21 6.24 -15.00 0.88
CA CYS A 21 6.81 -15.43 2.16
C CYS A 21 5.84 -15.31 3.34
N THR A 22 4.70 -14.64 3.15
CA THR A 22 3.64 -14.55 4.15
C THR A 22 2.31 -15.06 3.57
N PRO A 23 2.11 -16.38 3.45
CA PRO A 23 0.96 -16.96 2.76
C PRO A 23 -0.39 -16.45 3.26
N THR A 24 -0.50 -16.12 4.55
CA THR A 24 -1.73 -15.58 5.15
C THR A 24 -2.16 -14.24 4.54
N ILE A 25 -1.21 -13.40 4.14
CA ILE A 25 -1.50 -12.13 3.46
C ILE A 25 -1.94 -12.40 2.01
N ASP A 26 -1.23 -13.28 1.31
CA ASP A 26 -1.55 -13.61 -0.09
C ASP A 26 -2.89 -14.33 -0.23
N ASP A 27 -3.20 -15.24 0.70
CA ASP A 27 -4.49 -15.93 0.76
C ASP A 27 -5.62 -14.94 1.04
N TYR A 28 -5.40 -13.97 1.94
CA TYR A 28 -6.36 -12.90 2.21
C TYR A 28 -6.61 -12.01 0.98
N VAL A 29 -5.54 -11.63 0.25
CA VAL A 29 -5.66 -10.90 -1.03
C VAL A 29 -6.50 -11.70 -2.03
N MET A 30 -6.27 -13.01 -2.12
CA MET A 30 -7.02 -13.89 -3.01
C MET A 30 -8.48 -14.03 -2.64
N ASP A 31 -8.82 -14.09 -1.36
CA ASP A 31 -10.21 -14.15 -0.91
C ASP A 31 -10.98 -12.87 -1.28
N LEU A 32 -10.34 -11.70 -1.14
CA LEU A 32 -10.89 -10.43 -1.60
C LEU A 32 -11.12 -10.41 -3.12
N ALA A 33 -10.15 -10.91 -3.89
CA ALA A 33 -10.25 -10.96 -5.34
C ALA A 33 -11.35 -11.95 -5.80
N ARG A 34 -11.41 -13.14 -5.22
CA ARG A 34 -12.44 -14.16 -5.54
C ARG A 34 -13.85 -13.68 -5.23
N ALA A 35 -14.03 -12.82 -4.23
CA ALA A 35 -15.33 -12.25 -3.92
C ALA A 35 -15.90 -11.36 -5.05
N ARG A 36 -15.05 -10.82 -5.93
CA ARG A 36 -15.48 -10.04 -7.11
C ARG A 36 -15.44 -10.81 -8.43
N SER A 37 -14.53 -11.78 -8.56
CA SER A 37 -14.28 -12.45 -9.84
C SER A 37 -15.32 -13.53 -10.12
N SER A 38 -15.88 -13.54 -11.34
CA SER A 38 -16.77 -14.61 -11.82
C SER A 38 -16.03 -15.77 -12.50
N GLY A 39 -14.71 -15.79 -12.42
CA GLY A 39 -13.85 -16.74 -13.13
C GLY A 39 -12.44 -16.79 -12.54
N LYS A 40 -11.46 -17.20 -13.35
CA LYS A 40 -10.05 -17.23 -12.93
C LYS A 40 -9.58 -15.80 -12.62
N VAL A 41 -9.06 -15.60 -11.41
CA VAL A 41 -8.53 -14.30 -10.93
C VAL A 41 -7.39 -13.85 -11.83
N ARG A 42 -7.47 -12.62 -12.34
CA ARG A 42 -6.41 -11.97 -13.12
C ARG A 42 -5.57 -11.08 -12.22
N ALA A 43 -4.27 -11.33 -12.15
CA ALA A 43 -3.36 -10.60 -11.27
C ALA A 43 -2.25 -9.91 -12.07
N LEU A 44 -2.18 -8.58 -11.97
CA LEU A 44 -1.12 -7.77 -12.56
C LEU A 44 -0.05 -7.47 -11.52
N HIS A 45 1.19 -7.81 -11.84
CA HIS A 45 2.37 -7.43 -11.09
C HIS A 45 3.01 -6.18 -11.70
N ILE A 46 3.35 -5.22 -10.84
CA ILE A 46 4.05 -3.97 -11.20
C ILE A 46 5.36 -3.92 -10.41
N GLY A 47 6.46 -4.22 -11.12
CA GLY A 47 7.83 -4.28 -10.57
C GLY A 47 8.56 -2.94 -10.50
N THR A 48 7.90 -1.80 -10.76
CA THR A 48 8.61 -0.53 -10.97
C THR A 48 9.56 -0.13 -9.84
N ALA A 49 9.18 -0.37 -8.57
CA ALA A 49 10.00 -0.02 -7.42
C ALA A 49 11.36 -0.74 -7.38
N ASN A 50 11.44 -1.99 -7.88
CA ASN A 50 12.67 -2.76 -7.92
C ASN A 50 13.38 -2.72 -9.28
N GLY A 51 12.88 -1.91 -10.23
CA GLY A 51 13.42 -1.83 -11.58
C GLY A 51 12.96 -2.95 -12.51
N ASP A 52 11.76 -3.52 -12.31
CA ASP A 52 11.23 -4.67 -13.03
C ASP A 52 12.13 -5.93 -12.90
N ALA A 53 12.62 -6.18 -11.69
CA ALA A 53 13.51 -7.29 -11.40
C ALA A 53 12.84 -8.64 -11.69
N GLN A 54 13.50 -9.46 -12.51
CA GLN A 54 13.02 -10.81 -12.87
C GLN A 54 12.80 -11.72 -11.65
N LYS A 55 13.56 -11.52 -10.57
CA LYS A 55 13.40 -12.26 -9.32
C LYS A 55 11.95 -12.16 -8.81
N ASP A 56 11.42 -10.94 -8.70
CA ASP A 56 10.05 -10.72 -8.22
C ASP A 56 9.01 -11.28 -9.19
N GLU A 57 9.27 -11.26 -10.50
CA GLU A 57 8.38 -11.91 -11.46
C GLU A 57 8.30 -13.42 -11.22
N VAL A 58 9.45 -14.08 -11.00
CA VAL A 58 9.51 -15.52 -10.69
C VAL A 58 8.76 -15.83 -9.39
N GLU A 59 8.97 -15.04 -8.34
CA GLU A 59 8.29 -15.21 -7.06
C GLU A 59 6.77 -14.97 -7.16
N PHE A 60 6.37 -13.96 -7.92
CA PHE A 60 4.96 -13.67 -8.18
C PHE A 60 4.28 -14.77 -9.01
N ASN A 61 4.96 -15.28 -10.05
CA ASN A 61 4.47 -16.43 -10.84
C ASN A 61 4.32 -17.67 -9.96
N ALA A 62 5.30 -17.97 -9.10
CA ALA A 62 5.23 -19.11 -8.20
C ALA A 62 4.06 -18.97 -7.19
N THR A 63 3.86 -17.78 -6.66
CA THR A 63 2.86 -17.50 -5.63
C THR A 63 1.46 -17.33 -6.22
N TYR A 64 1.25 -16.30 -7.03
CA TYR A 64 -0.08 -15.99 -7.56
C TYR A 64 -0.47 -16.90 -8.71
N GLY A 65 0.47 -17.26 -9.59
CA GLY A 65 0.21 -18.18 -10.71
C GLY A 65 0.06 -19.63 -10.27
N SER A 66 1.15 -20.24 -9.83
CA SER A 66 1.21 -21.69 -9.56
C SER A 66 0.49 -22.09 -8.27
N ARG A 67 0.72 -21.40 -7.15
CA ARG A 67 0.13 -21.78 -5.85
C ARG A 67 -1.34 -21.34 -5.74
N LEU A 68 -1.66 -20.11 -6.17
CA LEU A 68 -2.99 -19.52 -5.99
C LEU A 68 -3.89 -19.64 -7.22
N GLY A 69 -3.34 -20.03 -8.37
CA GLY A 69 -4.11 -20.34 -9.58
C GLY A 69 -4.57 -19.12 -10.37
N CYS A 70 -3.88 -17.98 -10.27
CA CYS A 70 -4.20 -16.77 -11.04
C CYS A 70 -3.78 -16.89 -12.50
N ASP A 71 -4.40 -16.07 -13.35
CA ASP A 71 -3.83 -15.65 -14.62
C ASP A 71 -2.96 -14.41 -14.36
N VAL A 72 -1.65 -14.55 -14.56
CA VAL A 72 -0.66 -13.56 -14.12
C VAL A 72 -0.09 -12.78 -15.29
N SER A 73 0.06 -11.48 -15.09
CA SER A 73 0.68 -10.55 -16.05
C SER A 73 1.71 -9.68 -15.34
N HIS A 74 2.72 -9.21 -16.07
CA HIS A 74 3.76 -8.33 -15.55
C HIS A 74 3.81 -7.05 -16.39
N ALA A 75 3.59 -5.92 -15.72
CA ALA A 75 3.77 -4.59 -16.28
C ALA A 75 5.18 -4.09 -15.99
N ARG A 76 5.96 -3.91 -17.06
CA ARG A 76 7.40 -3.59 -16.99
C ARG A 76 7.67 -2.15 -17.40
N PHE A 77 7.34 -1.19 -16.54
CA PHE A 77 7.38 0.23 -16.90
C PHE A 77 8.78 0.86 -16.89
N VAL A 78 9.76 0.22 -16.25
CA VAL A 78 11.16 0.68 -16.23
C VAL A 78 11.90 0.14 -17.45
N THR A 79 11.76 -1.15 -17.74
CA THR A 79 12.46 -1.82 -18.85
C THR A 79 11.74 -1.67 -20.19
N ASP A 80 10.41 -1.49 -20.18
CA ASP A 80 9.60 -1.13 -21.36
C ASP A 80 8.63 0.03 -21.01
N PRO A 81 9.08 1.29 -21.09
CA PRO A 81 8.24 2.44 -20.76
C PRO A 81 6.99 2.62 -21.62
N LYS A 82 6.80 1.88 -22.72
CA LYS A 82 5.56 1.92 -23.53
C LYS A 82 4.56 0.83 -23.12
N ASN A 83 4.96 -0.09 -22.26
CA ASN A 83 4.17 -1.24 -21.81
C ASN A 83 2.85 -0.83 -21.13
N PHE A 84 2.77 0.36 -20.55
CA PHE A 84 1.54 0.89 -19.94
C PHE A 84 0.36 0.94 -20.90
N LYS A 85 0.61 1.09 -22.21
CA LYS A 85 -0.46 1.11 -23.22
C LYS A 85 -1.12 -0.24 -23.43
N ASN A 86 -0.50 -1.31 -22.94
CA ASN A 86 -0.99 -2.68 -23.11
C ASN A 86 -1.95 -3.10 -21.99
N PHE A 87 -2.13 -2.26 -20.96
CA PHE A 87 -2.94 -2.60 -19.79
C PHE A 87 -4.05 -1.60 -19.58
N SER A 88 -5.27 -2.13 -19.45
CA SER A 88 -6.35 -1.47 -18.73
C SER A 88 -6.34 -2.03 -17.31
N LEU A 89 -6.05 -1.19 -16.31
CA LEU A 89 -5.91 -1.66 -14.93
C LEU A 89 -7.22 -2.25 -14.36
N GLU A 90 -8.36 -1.79 -14.87
CA GLU A 90 -9.70 -2.29 -14.51
C GLU A 90 -9.96 -3.71 -15.03
N ASP A 91 -9.14 -4.21 -15.97
CA ASP A 91 -9.19 -5.59 -16.47
C ASP A 91 -8.50 -6.59 -15.51
N PHE A 92 -8.08 -6.18 -14.32
CA PHE A 92 -7.49 -7.09 -13.34
C PHE A 92 -8.38 -7.21 -12.11
N ASP A 93 -8.17 -8.27 -11.35
CA ASP A 93 -8.80 -8.46 -10.05
C ASP A 93 -7.83 -8.09 -8.93
N ILE A 94 -6.52 -8.23 -9.18
CA ILE A 94 -5.43 -7.84 -8.28
C ILE A 94 -4.43 -6.99 -9.05
N ILE A 95 -3.99 -5.88 -8.45
CA ILE A 95 -2.81 -5.14 -8.88
C ILE A 95 -1.82 -5.15 -7.71
N TYR A 96 -0.68 -5.81 -7.91
CA TYR A 96 0.37 -5.96 -6.90
C TYR A 96 1.59 -5.11 -7.26
N MET A 97 1.92 -4.16 -6.40
CA MET A 97 3.06 -3.26 -6.55
C MET A 97 4.21 -3.69 -5.64
N SER A 98 5.35 -4.08 -6.23
CA SER A 98 6.52 -4.56 -5.50
C SER A 98 7.18 -3.51 -4.59
N GLY A 99 8.01 -4.00 -3.67
CA GLY A 99 8.94 -3.18 -2.88
C GLY A 99 10.16 -2.72 -3.68
N GLY A 100 11.02 -1.92 -3.05
CA GLY A 100 12.23 -1.37 -3.66
C GLY A 100 12.37 0.13 -3.39
N ASN A 101 12.68 0.91 -4.42
CA ASN A 101 12.84 2.35 -4.33
C ASN A 101 11.54 3.09 -4.70
N PRO A 102 10.86 3.78 -3.76
CA PRO A 102 9.65 4.54 -4.07
C PRO A 102 9.88 5.70 -5.05
N TYR A 103 11.13 6.18 -5.21
CA TYR A 103 11.47 7.16 -6.23
C TYR A 103 11.38 6.62 -7.66
N ALA A 104 11.47 5.30 -7.86
CA ALA A 104 11.39 4.69 -9.19
C ALA A 104 10.03 4.95 -9.86
N PHE A 105 8.97 5.16 -9.09
CA PHE A 105 7.65 5.51 -9.62
C PHE A 105 7.61 6.84 -10.38
N LYS A 106 8.66 7.67 -10.28
CA LYS A 106 8.82 8.87 -11.15
C LYS A 106 9.07 8.53 -12.62
N VAL A 107 9.47 7.29 -12.93
CA VAL A 107 9.65 6.79 -14.31
C VAL A 107 8.30 6.48 -14.98
N LEU A 108 7.22 6.34 -14.20
CA LEU A 108 5.89 6.05 -14.75
C LEU A 108 5.34 7.24 -15.54
N GLY A 109 5.64 7.31 -16.84
CA GLY A 109 5.01 8.19 -17.83
C GLY A 109 4.54 9.56 -17.30
N PRO A 110 3.38 10.07 -17.73
CA PRO A 110 2.68 11.08 -16.95
C PRO A 110 2.19 10.40 -15.66
N VAL A 111 2.87 10.62 -14.53
CA VAL A 111 2.50 10.06 -13.22
C VAL A 111 1.02 10.24 -12.90
N GLU A 112 0.43 11.36 -13.35
CA GLU A 112 -0.99 11.62 -13.15
C GLU A 112 -1.91 10.72 -13.97
N TRP A 113 -1.50 10.31 -15.18
CA TRP A 113 -2.25 9.29 -15.93
C TRP A 113 -2.28 7.97 -15.16
N PHE A 114 -1.13 7.51 -14.66
CA PHE A 114 -1.08 6.25 -13.91
C PHE A 114 -1.91 6.33 -12.62
N ARG A 115 -1.83 7.47 -11.93
CA ARG A 115 -2.64 7.76 -10.75
C ARG A 115 -4.14 7.68 -11.05
N GLU A 116 -4.59 8.27 -12.16
CA GLU A 116 -5.99 8.19 -12.58
C GLU A 116 -6.41 6.75 -12.90
N GLN A 117 -5.57 5.99 -13.62
CA GLN A 117 -5.88 4.58 -13.93
C GLN A 117 -5.96 3.73 -12.67
N LEU A 118 -5.02 3.92 -11.74
CA LEU A 118 -4.99 3.18 -10.48
C LEU A 118 -6.22 3.52 -9.62
N ARG A 119 -6.64 4.79 -9.63
CA ARG A 119 -7.86 5.21 -8.94
C ARG A 119 -9.11 4.56 -9.55
N ARG A 120 -9.23 4.51 -10.88
CA ARG A 120 -10.35 3.83 -11.55
C ARG A 120 -10.39 2.33 -11.26
N ALA A 121 -9.23 1.67 -11.27
CA ALA A 121 -9.13 0.27 -10.85
C ALA A 121 -9.59 0.09 -9.40
N TYR A 122 -9.11 0.92 -8.47
CA TYR A 122 -9.55 0.86 -7.08
C TYR A 122 -11.07 1.09 -6.93
N ASP A 123 -11.62 2.11 -7.57
CA ASP A 123 -13.04 2.46 -7.50
C ASP A 123 -13.96 1.43 -8.18
N SER A 124 -13.45 0.67 -9.15
CA SER A 124 -14.14 -0.49 -9.75
C SER A 124 -13.97 -1.78 -8.92
N GLY A 125 -13.36 -1.69 -7.73
CA GLY A 125 -13.21 -2.77 -6.77
C GLY A 125 -12.01 -3.69 -7.00
N VAL A 126 -11.03 -3.30 -7.83
CA VAL A 126 -9.79 -4.07 -8.00
C VAL A 126 -9.03 -4.06 -6.67
N VAL A 127 -8.50 -5.21 -6.25
CA VAL A 127 -7.71 -5.30 -5.02
C VAL A 127 -6.33 -4.70 -5.29
N ILE A 128 -6.07 -3.54 -4.69
CA ILE A 128 -4.77 -2.87 -4.82
C ILE A 128 -3.85 -3.34 -3.71
N VAL A 129 -2.70 -3.88 -4.05
CA VAL A 129 -1.72 -4.41 -3.10
C VAL A 129 -0.41 -3.65 -3.26
N GLY A 130 0.15 -3.15 -2.17
CA GLY A 130 1.45 -2.51 -2.15
C GLY A 130 2.37 -3.18 -1.14
N ASN A 131 3.56 -3.61 -1.57
CA ASN A 131 4.60 -4.13 -0.69
C ASN A 131 5.69 -3.10 -0.48
N SER A 132 6.04 -2.80 0.78
CA SER A 132 7.12 -1.87 1.13
C SER A 132 6.96 -0.54 0.40
N ALA A 133 7.87 -0.16 -0.49
CA ALA A 133 7.76 1.03 -1.34
C ALA A 133 6.42 1.14 -2.10
N GLY A 134 5.86 0.01 -2.56
CA GLY A 134 4.54 -0.05 -3.15
C GLY A 134 3.42 0.34 -2.18
N ALA A 135 3.57 0.10 -0.87
CA ALA A 135 2.60 0.57 0.13
C ALA A 135 2.70 2.10 0.35
N LEU A 136 3.92 2.63 0.43
CA LEU A 136 4.18 4.06 0.69
C LEU A 136 3.46 4.96 -0.32
N ILE A 137 3.55 4.60 -1.60
CA ILE A 137 3.00 5.37 -2.73
C ILE A 137 1.49 5.22 -2.92
N LEU A 138 0.80 4.36 -2.16
CA LEU A 138 -0.67 4.26 -2.19
C LEU A 138 -1.35 5.28 -1.27
N GLY A 139 -0.63 5.90 -0.34
CA GLY A 139 -1.14 6.96 0.51
C GLY A 139 -1.28 8.30 -0.23
N ASN A 140 -1.63 9.34 0.52
CA ASN A 140 -1.65 10.73 0.05
C ASN A 140 -0.25 11.26 -0.25
N CYS A 141 0.65 10.98 0.68
CA CYS A 141 2.01 11.47 0.68
C CYS A 141 2.93 10.45 1.34
N TRP A 142 4.22 10.57 1.04
CA TRP A 142 5.25 9.79 1.68
C TRP A 142 6.47 10.65 1.97
N SER A 143 7.28 10.19 2.92
CA SER A 143 8.55 10.78 3.28
C SER A 143 9.58 9.68 3.39
N ASN A 144 10.83 9.98 3.06
CA ASN A 144 11.95 9.10 3.34
C ASN A 144 12.85 9.75 4.41
N PRO A 145 12.59 9.50 5.70
CA PRO A 145 13.45 9.98 6.76
C PRO A 145 14.72 9.12 6.83
N HIS A 146 15.86 9.66 6.41
CA HIS A 146 17.16 9.03 6.60
C HIS A 146 18.09 9.94 7.41
N ASN A 147 18.38 9.62 8.66
CA ASN A 147 19.36 10.31 9.53
C ASN A 147 19.20 11.86 9.63
N VAL A 148 18.06 12.40 9.20
CA VAL A 148 17.70 13.81 9.29
C VAL A 148 16.53 13.96 10.22
N ARG A 149 16.58 14.92 11.14
CA ARG A 149 15.47 15.21 12.06
C ARG A 149 14.13 15.24 11.31
N PRO A 150 13.05 14.63 11.85
CA PRO A 150 11.73 14.57 11.20
C PRO A 150 11.34 15.88 10.50
N GLU A 151 11.52 17.01 11.18
CA GLU A 151 11.11 18.34 10.74
C GLU A 151 11.75 18.77 9.40
N SER A 152 12.96 18.25 9.13
CA SER A 152 13.73 18.52 7.91
C SER A 152 13.44 17.54 6.78
N SER A 153 12.68 16.47 7.03
CA SER A 153 12.37 15.46 6.02
C SER A 153 11.53 16.04 4.88
N ARG A 154 11.86 15.63 3.65
CA ARG A 154 11.12 16.00 2.45
C ARG A 154 9.86 15.14 2.34
N VAL A 155 8.77 15.78 1.94
CA VAL A 155 7.47 15.13 1.74
C VAL A 155 7.13 15.18 0.26
N PHE A 156 6.74 14.04 -0.29
CA PHE A 156 6.40 13.85 -1.69
C PHE A 156 4.93 13.46 -1.80
N ARG A 157 4.27 13.92 -2.87
CA ARG A 157 2.94 13.42 -3.23
C ARG A 157 3.05 11.95 -3.66
N ALA A 158 2.06 11.16 -3.25
CA ALA A 158 1.86 9.77 -3.65
C ALA A 158 0.62 9.65 -4.55
N PHE A 159 0.22 8.43 -4.90
CA PHE A 159 -0.89 8.19 -5.82
C PHE A 159 -2.27 8.44 -5.21
N ASN A 160 -2.36 8.60 -3.88
CA ASN A 160 -3.59 9.02 -3.22
C ASN A 160 -4.75 8.04 -3.49
N VAL A 161 -4.45 6.74 -3.44
CA VAL A 161 -5.47 5.67 -3.43
C VAL A 161 -6.18 5.68 -2.08
N ILE A 162 -5.41 5.77 -0.99
CA ILE A 162 -5.93 6.08 0.34
C ILE A 162 -5.68 7.56 0.65
N GLU A 163 -6.74 8.36 0.53
CA GLU A 163 -6.64 9.82 0.37
C GLU A 163 -6.13 10.60 1.59
N ASN A 164 -6.39 10.11 2.81
CA ASN A 164 -6.03 10.80 4.05
C ASN A 164 -5.07 9.96 4.89
N ALA A 165 -4.18 9.20 4.24
CA ALA A 165 -3.25 8.34 4.94
C ALA A 165 -1.81 8.44 4.42
N SER A 166 -0.88 8.05 5.28
CA SER A 166 0.53 7.84 4.99
C SER A 166 1.00 6.54 5.63
N PHE A 167 2.01 5.92 5.04
CA PHE A 167 2.48 4.60 5.42
C PHE A 167 3.99 4.59 5.62
N PHE A 168 4.43 3.88 6.65
CA PHE A 168 5.82 3.66 7.01
C PHE A 168 6.09 2.15 7.01
N ALA A 169 6.65 1.64 5.91
CA ALA A 169 7.07 0.25 5.76
C ALA A 169 8.33 -0.05 6.58
N HIS A 170 8.58 -1.33 6.89
CA HIS A 170 9.69 -1.78 7.74
C HIS A 170 9.71 -1.02 9.06
N PHE A 171 8.55 -0.92 9.72
CA PHE A 171 8.36 0.02 10.83
C PHE A 171 9.27 -0.23 12.04
N GLU A 172 9.76 -1.46 12.19
CA GLU A 172 10.80 -1.85 13.14
C GLU A 172 12.12 -1.11 12.96
N ASP A 173 12.47 -0.71 11.73
CA ASP A 173 13.76 -0.08 11.41
C ASP A 173 13.82 1.41 11.78
N TYR A 174 12.68 2.02 12.13
CA TYR A 174 12.64 3.42 12.52
C TYR A 174 13.01 3.66 13.99
N ALA A 175 13.01 2.61 14.83
CA ALA A 175 13.53 2.72 16.18
C ALA A 175 15.01 3.11 16.14
N GLY A 176 15.39 4.16 16.85
CA GLY A 176 16.78 4.64 16.88
C GLY A 176 17.26 5.37 15.62
N LEU A 177 16.44 5.47 14.56
CA LEU A 177 16.76 6.26 13.37
C LEU A 177 16.88 7.77 13.68
N PHE A 178 16.26 8.20 14.78
CA PHE A 178 16.41 9.53 15.33
C PHE A 178 16.94 9.50 16.75
N VAL A 179 17.85 10.43 17.02
CA VAL A 179 18.39 10.71 18.34
C VAL A 179 17.88 12.07 18.78
N ASP A 180 17.24 12.13 19.94
CA ASP A 180 16.86 13.38 20.61
C ASP A 180 17.55 13.47 21.96
N ASP A 181 18.30 14.54 22.19
CA ASP A 181 19.11 14.74 23.39
C ASP A 181 19.98 13.52 23.79
N GLY A 182 20.62 12.90 22.80
CA GLY A 182 21.48 11.72 23.00
C GLY A 182 20.73 10.41 23.28
N LYS A 183 19.40 10.38 23.18
CA LYS A 183 18.58 9.17 23.33
C LYS A 183 17.95 8.76 22.01
N GLU A 184 18.05 7.47 21.71
CA GLU A 184 17.31 6.85 20.61
C GLU A 184 15.80 6.98 20.85
N LEU A 185 15.07 7.42 19.82
CA LEU A 185 13.63 7.52 19.88
C LEU A 185 12.98 6.17 19.55
N PRO A 186 11.97 5.74 20.33
CA PRO A 186 11.19 4.55 20.01
C PRO A 186 10.29 4.79 18.79
N SER A 187 9.85 3.72 18.11
CA SER A 187 9.03 3.82 16.89
C SER A 187 7.73 4.59 17.08
N GLU A 188 7.13 4.55 18.28
CA GLU A 188 5.96 5.33 18.65
C GLU A 188 6.23 6.83 18.50
N GLU A 189 7.33 7.30 19.08
CA GLU A 189 7.73 8.71 19.08
C GLU A 189 8.13 9.16 17.67
N PHE A 190 8.81 8.28 16.92
CA PHE A 190 9.04 8.47 15.48
C PHE A 190 7.71 8.74 14.75
N LEU A 191 6.71 7.87 14.93
CA LEU A 191 5.44 7.98 14.23
C LEU A 191 4.71 9.27 14.61
N LYS A 192 4.78 9.70 15.88
CA LYS A 192 4.19 10.99 16.29
C LYS A 192 4.78 12.17 15.54
N ARG A 193 6.11 12.26 15.52
CA ARG A 193 6.81 13.40 14.89
C ARG A 193 6.60 13.43 13.39
N MET A 194 6.66 12.25 12.77
CA MET A 194 6.39 12.13 11.34
C MET A 194 4.93 12.43 11.01
N HIS A 195 3.97 12.03 11.85
CA HIS A 195 2.57 12.36 11.68
C HIS A 195 2.34 13.88 11.64
N GLU A 196 2.87 14.62 12.62
CA GLU A 196 2.75 16.08 12.68
C GLU A 196 3.39 16.77 11.47
N LEU A 197 4.57 16.30 11.06
CA LEU A 197 5.24 16.79 9.85
C LEU A 197 4.35 16.58 8.61
N LEU A 198 3.87 15.36 8.41
CA LEU A 198 3.11 14.98 7.22
C LEU A 198 1.78 15.72 7.20
N LYS A 199 1.05 15.78 8.32
CA LYS A 199 -0.21 16.53 8.42
C LYS A 199 -0.01 18.01 8.05
N LYS A 200 1.08 18.63 8.52
CA LYS A 200 1.42 20.03 8.18
C LYS A 200 1.76 20.21 6.69
N LYS A 201 2.49 19.26 6.08
CA LYS A 201 3.01 19.38 4.70
C LYS A 201 2.08 18.82 3.61
N ALA A 202 1.19 17.89 3.96
CA ALA A 202 0.28 17.24 3.03
C ALA A 202 -0.90 18.13 2.61
N CYS A 203 -1.04 19.33 3.20
CA CYS A 203 -2.13 20.27 2.91
C CYS A 203 -3.53 19.63 3.04
N VAL A 204 -3.69 18.67 3.94
CA VAL A 204 -4.95 17.93 4.18
C VAL A 204 -6.03 18.75 4.90
N GLY A 205 -5.77 20.02 5.26
CA GLY A 205 -6.77 20.88 5.89
C GLY A 205 -7.21 20.37 7.27
N ASN A 206 -8.49 20.56 7.62
CA ASN A 206 -9.09 20.11 8.89
C ASN A 206 -9.57 18.64 8.85
N SER A 207 -9.25 17.85 7.83
CA SER A 207 -9.67 16.44 7.77
C SER A 207 -8.85 15.57 8.72
N ASP A 208 -9.44 14.46 9.15
CA ASP A 208 -8.73 13.40 9.86
C ASP A 208 -7.66 12.82 8.92
N PHE A 209 -6.40 12.86 9.36
CA PHE A 209 -5.25 12.29 8.66
C PHE A 209 -4.72 11.13 9.47
N TYR A 210 -4.22 10.09 8.80
CA TYR A 210 -3.72 8.88 9.45
C TYR A 210 -2.27 8.59 9.02
N SER A 211 -1.42 8.25 9.99
CA SER A 211 -0.08 7.73 9.72
C SER A 211 0.02 6.33 10.29
N PHE A 212 0.37 5.36 9.45
CA PHE A 212 0.44 3.95 9.83
C PHE A 212 1.89 3.44 9.80
N GLY A 213 2.29 2.75 10.87
CA GLY A 213 3.50 1.95 10.93
C GLY A 213 3.21 0.50 10.54
N LEU A 214 3.79 0.04 9.44
CA LEU A 214 3.60 -1.29 8.88
C LEU A 214 4.85 -2.15 9.15
N TRP A 215 4.71 -3.17 9.99
CA TRP A 215 5.79 -4.13 10.25
C TRP A 215 6.01 -5.09 9.08
N GLU A 216 7.22 -5.63 8.98
CA GLU A 216 7.47 -6.75 8.07
C GLU A 216 6.54 -7.93 8.34
N ASN A 217 6.22 -8.67 7.28
CA ASN A 217 5.32 -9.84 7.31
C ASN A 217 3.93 -9.53 7.91
N SER A 218 3.52 -8.26 7.87
CA SER A 218 2.22 -7.79 8.31
C SER A 218 1.66 -6.83 7.28
N ALA A 219 0.34 -6.75 7.18
CA ALA A 219 -0.34 -5.86 6.27
C ALA A 219 -1.50 -5.15 6.94
N LEU A 220 -1.74 -3.91 6.52
CA LEU A 220 -2.99 -3.20 6.76
C LEU A 220 -3.93 -3.46 5.58
N ALA A 221 -5.06 -4.12 5.85
CA ALA A 221 -6.16 -4.25 4.92
C ALA A 221 -7.19 -3.14 5.19
N VAL A 222 -7.48 -2.33 4.17
CA VAL A 222 -8.49 -1.28 4.19
C VAL A 222 -9.57 -1.63 3.16
N SER A 223 -10.80 -1.76 3.65
CA SER A 223 -11.95 -2.12 2.82
C SER A 223 -13.08 -1.11 3.00
N TRP A 224 -13.65 -0.66 1.87
CA TRP A 224 -14.84 0.18 1.84
C TRP A 224 -16.00 -0.59 1.25
N SER A 225 -17.13 -0.59 1.95
CA SER A 225 -18.38 -1.19 1.52
C SER A 225 -19.53 -0.21 1.72
N LEU A 226 -20.63 -0.43 1.03
CA LEU A 226 -21.88 0.28 1.34
C LEU A 226 -22.65 -0.45 2.43
N ASP A 227 -23.09 0.27 3.44
CA ASP A 227 -24.08 -0.20 4.40
C ASP A 227 -25.48 -0.20 3.76
N SER A 228 -26.44 -0.83 4.44
CA SER A 228 -27.82 -1.00 3.95
C SER A 228 -28.56 0.32 3.70
N ASP A 229 -28.14 1.40 4.34
CA ASP A 229 -28.70 2.75 4.18
C ASP A 229 -28.00 3.56 3.05
N GLY A 230 -27.03 2.94 2.37
CA GLY A 230 -26.24 3.56 1.30
C GLY A 230 -25.06 4.40 1.79
N SER A 231 -24.79 4.44 3.10
CA SER A 231 -23.58 5.08 3.62
C SER A 231 -22.34 4.23 3.35
N GLU A 232 -21.19 4.88 3.11
CA GLU A 232 -19.91 4.16 2.99
C GLU A 232 -19.36 3.83 4.38
N LYS A 233 -19.01 2.56 4.56
CA LYS A 233 -18.33 2.03 5.74
C LYS A 233 -16.91 1.65 5.39
N CYS A 234 -15.96 2.23 6.12
CA CYS A 234 -14.56 1.84 6.08
C CYS A 234 -14.25 0.85 7.20
N THR A 235 -13.52 -0.21 6.89
CA THR A 235 -12.91 -1.09 7.89
C THR A 235 -11.41 -1.19 7.65
N ALA A 236 -10.65 -1.14 8.73
CA ALA A 236 -9.21 -1.33 8.74
C ALA A 236 -8.89 -2.53 9.63
N ARG A 237 -8.04 -3.45 9.15
CA ARG A 237 -7.68 -4.68 9.87
C ARG A 237 -6.22 -5.01 9.63
N SER A 238 -5.55 -5.57 10.62
CA SER A 238 -4.19 -6.10 10.43
C SER A 238 -4.25 -7.58 10.04
N VAL A 239 -3.48 -7.95 9.03
CA VAL A 239 -3.31 -9.32 8.53
C VAL A 239 -1.83 -9.70 8.63
N GLY A 240 -1.53 -10.96 8.94
CA GLY A 240 -0.15 -11.44 9.09
C GLY A 240 0.31 -11.49 10.55
N THR A 241 1.57 -11.16 10.78
CA THR A 241 2.27 -11.54 12.03
C THR A 241 2.11 -10.56 13.19
N ARG A 242 1.70 -9.32 12.93
CA ARG A 242 1.55 -8.25 13.95
C ARG A 242 0.30 -7.39 13.71
N GLU A 243 -0.15 -6.75 14.78
CA GLU A 243 -1.11 -5.63 14.69
C GLU A 243 -0.46 -4.44 13.96
N ILE A 244 -1.22 -3.43 13.52
CA ILE A 244 -0.69 -2.26 12.81
C ILE A 244 -0.81 -1.01 13.71
N MET A 245 0.28 -0.26 13.89
CA MET A 245 0.26 0.97 14.68
C MET A 245 -0.21 2.12 13.81
N TYR A 246 -1.00 3.02 14.38
CA TYR A 246 -1.44 4.20 13.69
C TYR A 246 -1.55 5.42 14.59
N MET A 247 -1.51 6.59 13.99
CA MET A 247 -1.85 7.86 14.61
C MET A 247 -2.87 8.59 13.75
N ASN A 248 -3.87 9.21 14.39
CA ASN A 248 -4.96 9.93 13.74
C ASN A 248 -5.14 11.36 14.27
N GLY A 249 -4.03 12.04 14.58
CA GLY A 249 -4.05 13.39 15.18
C GLY A 249 -4.25 13.42 16.70
N LYS A 250 -4.35 12.27 17.36
CA LYS A 250 -4.28 12.15 18.82
C LYS A 250 -2.81 12.12 19.29
N PRO A 251 -2.50 12.54 20.53
CA PRO A 251 -1.14 12.58 21.06
C PRO A 251 -0.52 11.20 21.33
N SER A 252 -1.25 10.12 21.05
CA SER A 252 -0.85 8.74 21.34
C SER A 252 -1.13 7.84 20.13
N PRO A 253 -0.21 6.93 19.76
CA PRO A 253 -0.50 5.95 18.74
C PRO A 253 -1.49 4.92 19.28
N GLU A 254 -2.30 4.38 18.39
CA GLU A 254 -3.25 3.31 18.64
C GLU A 254 -2.91 2.11 17.73
N TYR A 255 -3.60 0.98 17.91
CA TYR A 255 -3.39 -0.22 17.12
C TYR A 255 -4.65 -0.65 16.38
N VAL A 256 -4.49 -0.98 15.11
CA VAL A 256 -5.47 -1.75 14.34
C VAL A 256 -5.30 -3.21 14.73
N LYS A 257 -6.35 -3.78 15.31
CA LYS A 257 -6.32 -5.14 15.85
C LYS A 257 -6.27 -6.21 14.77
N ARG A 258 -5.68 -7.34 15.14
CA ARG A 258 -5.65 -8.55 14.31
C ARG A 258 -7.04 -9.16 14.16
N ILE A 259 -7.28 -9.69 12.97
CA ILE A 259 -8.35 -10.65 12.75
C ILE A 259 -7.89 -11.94 13.43
N CYS A 260 -8.59 -12.34 14.50
CA CYS A 260 -8.41 -13.65 15.12
C CYS A 260 -9.03 -14.74 14.28
#